data_AF-A0A960S124-F1
#
_entry.id   AF-A0A960S124-F1
#
_cell.length_a   1.000
_cell.length_b   1.000
_cell.length_c   1.000
_cell.angle_alpha   90.00
_cell.angle_beta   90.00
_cell.angle_gamma   90.00
#
_symmetry.space_group_name_H-M   'P 1'
#
loop_
_entity.id
_entity.type
_entity.pdbx_description
1 polymer ?
#
loop_
_entity_poly.entity_id
_entity_poly.type
_entity_poly.pdbx_seq_one_letter_code
_entity_poly.pdbx_strand_id
1 'polypeptide(L)'
;MKKSIVSKKSKRDPEANIFANKSGLILHWLLTRGIEQKTFKLREIASDCDVSLGLVQKVLTLLIKKGIVKTVGVRTSKQFMLDDPTRLLEEWVENYDITKKCRITTFDSGFSGRTKLLDQLKKSDLVSKVALCLHTAADAYGYKHTNLETLELYLLDPGAKDELLALLDLEPQESGYKVLIVEPYYKSLLETTQSHKKKFLLPPPLLTYLDLYHFPLRGIEQAEYLAENHPEIKRIQK
;
A
#
# COMPACT_ATOMS: atom_id res chain seq x y z
N MET A 1 12.74 -6.67 -44.60
CA MET A 1 12.43 -5.38 -43.93
C MET A 1 11.80 -5.67 -42.58
N LYS A 2 12.57 -5.58 -41.48
CA LYS A 2 12.06 -5.69 -40.10
C LYS A 2 12.04 -4.26 -39.53
N LYS A 3 10.85 -3.72 -39.24
CA LYS A 3 10.70 -2.44 -38.56
C LYS A 3 10.90 -2.66 -37.06
N SER A 4 12.02 -2.19 -36.53
CA SER A 4 12.26 -2.02 -35.10
C SER A 4 11.23 -1.06 -34.52
N ILE A 5 10.44 -1.53 -33.56
CA ILE A 5 9.63 -0.68 -32.69
C ILE A 5 10.59 -0.21 -31.59
N VAL A 6 11.24 0.92 -31.84
CA VAL A 6 11.94 1.68 -30.80
C VAL A 6 10.87 2.16 -29.83
N SER A 7 10.87 1.64 -28.61
CA SER A 7 10.02 2.14 -27.54
C SER A 7 10.42 3.60 -27.27
N LYS A 8 9.49 4.51 -27.56
CA LYS A 8 9.62 5.91 -27.15
C LYS A 8 9.56 5.93 -25.62
N LYS A 9 10.73 6.07 -24.98
CA LYS A 9 10.81 6.56 -23.60
C LYS A 9 10.05 7.88 -23.53
N SER A 10 8.87 7.85 -22.90
CA SER A 10 8.15 9.05 -22.51
C SER A 10 9.06 9.90 -21.62
N LYS A 11 9.36 11.12 -22.07
CA LYS A 11 10.00 12.15 -21.25
C LYS A 11 9.07 12.38 -20.05
N ARG A 12 9.52 12.02 -18.84
CA ARG A 12 8.84 12.42 -17.61
C ARG A 12 8.93 13.94 -17.53
N ASP A 13 7.83 14.60 -17.85
CA ASP A 13 7.57 15.95 -17.37
C ASP A 13 7.71 15.91 -15.83
N PRO A 14 8.32 16.89 -15.14
CA PRO A 14 8.36 16.90 -13.69
C PRO A 14 6.97 17.30 -13.14
N GLU A 15 5.91 16.66 -13.64
CA GLU A 15 4.63 16.61 -12.95
C GLU A 15 4.92 16.08 -11.55
N ALA A 16 4.59 16.90 -10.57
CA ALA A 16 4.85 16.57 -9.19
C ALA A 16 4.21 15.22 -8.85
N ASN A 17 5.03 14.26 -8.42
CA ASN A 17 4.59 12.91 -8.13
C ASN A 17 3.50 12.90 -7.04
N ILE A 18 2.23 12.76 -7.44
CA ILE A 18 1.08 12.64 -6.52
C ILE A 18 0.99 11.26 -5.86
N PHE A 19 1.84 10.31 -6.24
CA PHE A 19 1.96 8.99 -5.63
C PHE A 19 3.07 8.94 -4.57
N ALA A 20 3.51 10.10 -4.07
CA ALA A 20 4.46 10.16 -2.96
C ALA A 20 3.82 9.77 -1.62
N ASN A 21 4.63 9.34 -0.63
CA ASN A 21 4.16 8.85 0.68
C ASN A 21 2.99 9.66 1.27
N LYS A 22 3.18 10.97 1.54
CA LYS A 22 2.12 11.82 2.12
C LYS A 22 0.93 12.03 1.18
N SER A 23 1.15 12.11 -0.12
CA SER A 23 0.07 12.24 -1.11
C SER A 23 -0.78 10.97 -1.16
N GLY A 24 -0.19 9.80 -0.86
CA GLY A 24 -0.88 8.52 -0.76
C GLY A 24 -2.04 8.54 0.25
N LEU A 25 -1.95 9.32 1.33
CA LEU A 25 -3.08 9.52 2.26
C LEU A 25 -4.32 10.09 1.56
N ILE A 26 -4.11 11.07 0.68
CA ILE A 26 -5.19 11.73 -0.07
C ILE A 26 -5.77 10.76 -1.09
N LEU A 27 -4.92 10.02 -1.82
CA LEU A 27 -5.38 9.03 -2.80
C LEU A 27 -6.17 7.90 -2.13
N HIS A 28 -5.66 7.41 -0.99
CA HIS A 28 -6.35 6.43 -0.17
C HIS A 28 -7.70 6.96 0.32
N TRP A 29 -7.75 8.19 0.84
CA TRP A 29 -9.01 8.81 1.28
C TRP A 29 -10.01 8.91 0.13
N LEU A 30 -9.58 9.31 -1.07
CA LEU A 30 -10.44 9.36 -2.26
C LEU A 30 -11.03 7.99 -2.57
N LEU A 31 -10.22 6.94 -2.56
CA LEU A 31 -10.63 5.58 -2.91
C LEU A 31 -11.41 4.83 -1.81
N THR A 32 -11.35 5.30 -0.56
CA THR A 32 -12.00 4.63 0.58
C THR A 32 -13.22 5.38 1.10
N ARG A 33 -13.15 6.72 1.19
CA ARG A 33 -14.24 7.59 1.66
C ARG A 33 -14.81 8.44 0.52
N GLY A 34 -13.95 9.08 -0.29
CA GLY A 34 -14.38 9.98 -1.35
C GLY A 34 -15.29 9.32 -2.38
N ILE A 35 -15.06 8.04 -2.70
CA ILE A 35 -15.86 7.23 -3.61
C ILE A 35 -17.32 7.06 -3.17
N GLU A 36 -17.61 7.15 -1.86
CA GLU A 36 -18.96 7.03 -1.31
C GLU A 36 -19.70 8.38 -1.27
N GLN A 37 -18.97 9.48 -1.43
CA GLN A 37 -19.51 10.82 -1.33
C GLN A 37 -19.88 11.37 -2.71
N LYS A 38 -21.05 12.03 -2.80
CA LYS A 38 -21.42 12.77 -4.02
C LYS A 38 -20.44 13.91 -4.30
N THR A 39 -20.06 14.64 -3.27
CA THR A 39 -19.10 15.75 -3.34
C THR A 39 -18.42 15.96 -1.99
N PHE A 40 -17.16 16.38 -2.01
CA PHE A 40 -16.36 16.67 -0.82
C PHE A 40 -15.64 18.01 -0.93
N LYS A 41 -15.21 18.55 0.22
CA LYS A 41 -14.49 19.84 0.30
C LYS A 41 -13.00 19.64 0.51
N LEU A 42 -12.21 20.62 0.08
CA LEU A 42 -10.76 20.60 0.25
C LEU A 42 -10.31 20.53 1.72
N ARG A 43 -10.99 21.28 2.60
CA ARG A 43 -10.69 21.31 4.04
C ARG A 43 -11.04 20.00 4.75
N GLU A 44 -12.02 19.28 4.24
CA GLU A 44 -12.43 17.98 4.77
C GLU A 44 -11.30 16.96 4.57
N ILE A 45 -10.80 16.81 3.34
CA ILE A 45 -9.67 15.92 3.04
C ILE A 45 -8.45 16.29 3.88
N ALA A 46 -8.11 17.59 3.96
CA ALA A 46 -6.95 18.04 4.71
C ALA A 46 -7.05 17.70 6.19
N SER A 47 -8.24 17.84 6.78
CA SER A 47 -8.51 17.49 8.17
C SER A 47 -8.49 15.98 8.39
N ASP A 48 -9.17 15.21 7.54
CA ASP A 48 -9.29 13.76 7.67
C ASP A 48 -7.94 13.04 7.48
N CYS A 49 -7.09 13.57 6.61
CA CYS A 49 -5.78 12.99 6.33
C CYS A 49 -4.64 13.60 7.16
N ASP A 50 -4.90 14.61 7.97
CA ASP A 50 -3.85 15.40 8.67
C ASP A 50 -2.73 15.88 7.73
N VAL A 51 -3.12 16.54 6.63
CA VAL A 51 -2.19 17.09 5.63
C VAL A 51 -2.52 18.54 5.29
N SER A 52 -1.51 19.28 4.82
CA SER A 52 -1.71 20.69 4.44
C SER A 52 -2.74 20.87 3.31
N LEU A 53 -3.53 21.95 3.37
CA LEU A 53 -4.45 22.34 2.29
C LEU A 53 -3.73 22.48 0.94
N GLY A 54 -2.47 22.95 0.94
CA GLY A 54 -1.66 23.11 -0.26
C GLY A 54 -1.35 21.77 -0.94
N LEU A 55 -1.06 20.71 -0.16
CA LEU A 55 -0.85 19.36 -0.70
C LEU A 55 -2.14 18.81 -1.32
N VAL A 56 -3.27 18.96 -0.62
CA VAL A 56 -4.59 18.54 -1.16
C VAL A 56 -4.91 19.28 -2.45
N GLN A 57 -4.76 20.60 -2.48
CA GLN A 57 -4.99 21.41 -3.68
C GLN A 57 -4.14 20.93 -4.86
N LYS A 58 -2.85 20.66 -4.60
CA LYS A 58 -1.91 20.19 -5.62
C LYS A 58 -2.32 18.83 -6.20
N VAL A 59 -2.66 17.86 -5.34
CA VAL A 59 -3.12 16.52 -5.76
C VAL A 59 -4.41 16.63 -6.57
N LEU A 60 -5.43 17.33 -6.05
CA LEU A 60 -6.71 17.49 -6.73
C LEU A 60 -6.56 18.22 -8.07
N THR A 61 -5.72 19.25 -8.16
CA THR A 61 -5.47 19.95 -9.44
C THR A 61 -4.91 19.01 -10.50
N LEU A 62 -4.00 18.10 -10.15
CA LEU A 62 -3.47 17.13 -11.10
C LEU A 62 -4.50 16.07 -11.47
N LEU A 63 -5.29 15.58 -10.52
CA LEU A 63 -6.38 14.64 -10.80
C LEU A 63 -7.49 15.26 -11.67
N ILE A 64 -7.78 16.55 -11.50
CA ILE A 64 -8.71 17.30 -12.36
C ILE A 64 -8.18 17.38 -13.80
N LYS A 65 -6.89 17.70 -13.97
CA LYS A 65 -6.26 17.72 -15.31
C LYS A 65 -6.33 16.35 -16.00
N LYS A 66 -6.27 15.27 -15.22
CA LYS A 66 -6.40 13.88 -15.71
C LYS A 66 -7.85 13.45 -15.98
N GLY A 67 -8.83 14.24 -15.54
CA GLY A 67 -10.26 13.91 -15.64
C GLY A 67 -10.76 12.93 -14.58
N ILE A 68 -9.93 12.56 -13.59
CA ILE A 68 -10.27 11.61 -12.52
C ILE A 68 -11.15 12.27 -11.45
N VAL A 69 -10.95 13.56 -11.21
CA VAL A 69 -11.74 14.37 -10.27
C VAL A 69 -12.42 15.50 -11.03
N LYS A 70 -13.70 15.74 -10.75
CA LYS A 70 -14.46 16.87 -11.28
C LYS A 70 -14.66 17.95 -10.22
N THR A 71 -14.79 19.20 -10.66
CA THR A 71 -15.20 20.31 -9.80
C THR A 71 -16.69 20.58 -9.95
N VAL A 72 -17.39 20.75 -8.82
CA VAL A 72 -18.81 21.08 -8.77
C VAL A 72 -18.98 22.45 -8.09
N GLY A 73 -19.83 23.32 -8.66
CA GLY A 73 -20.03 24.68 -8.16
C GLY A 73 -18.91 25.65 -8.52
N VAL A 74 -19.06 26.92 -8.13
CA VAL A 74 -18.14 28.01 -8.46
C VAL A 74 -17.76 28.83 -7.22
N ARG A 75 -16.58 29.47 -7.26
CA ARG A 75 -16.07 30.36 -6.20
C ARG A 75 -16.13 29.71 -4.81
N THR A 76 -16.95 30.24 -3.90
CA THR A 76 -17.07 29.83 -2.49
C THR A 76 -17.83 28.52 -2.30
N SER A 77 -18.56 28.06 -3.30
CA SER A 77 -19.27 26.78 -3.29
C SER A 77 -18.50 25.66 -3.99
N LYS A 78 -17.22 25.87 -4.34
CA LYS A 78 -16.40 24.89 -5.05
C LYS A 78 -16.24 23.62 -4.22
N GLN A 79 -16.69 22.51 -4.78
CA GLN A 79 -16.57 21.16 -4.26
C GLN A 79 -15.92 20.26 -5.31
N PHE A 80 -15.57 19.06 -4.90
CA PHE A 80 -14.90 18.07 -5.72
C PHE A 80 -15.68 16.77 -5.71
N MET A 81 -15.63 16.03 -6.80
CA MET A 81 -16.26 14.73 -6.96
C MET A 81 -15.26 13.78 -7.59
N LEU A 82 -15.09 12.59 -7.03
CA LEU A 82 -14.31 11.52 -7.65
C LEU A 82 -15.16 10.91 -8.77
N ASP A 83 -14.68 11.02 -10.00
CA ASP A 83 -15.41 10.60 -11.20
C ASP A 83 -14.97 9.23 -11.70
N ASP A 84 -13.67 8.95 -11.63
CA ASP A 84 -13.06 7.73 -12.16
C ASP A 84 -12.15 7.06 -11.11
N PRO A 85 -12.73 6.36 -10.12
CA PRO A 85 -11.97 5.69 -9.07
C PRO A 85 -11.10 4.55 -9.61
N THR A 86 -11.57 3.82 -10.62
CA THR A 86 -10.83 2.72 -11.26
C THR A 86 -9.53 3.24 -11.88
N ARG A 87 -9.61 4.30 -12.70
CA ARG A 87 -8.41 4.89 -13.30
C ARG A 87 -7.45 5.47 -12.28
N LEU A 88 -7.96 6.02 -11.17
CA LEU A 88 -7.08 6.46 -10.07
C LEU A 88 -6.27 5.31 -9.49
N LEU A 89 -6.90 4.16 -9.28
CA LEU A 89 -6.23 2.96 -8.78
C LEU A 89 -5.20 2.43 -9.79
N GLU A 90 -5.58 2.34 -11.07
CA GLU A 90 -4.69 1.91 -12.16
C GLU A 90 -3.45 2.80 -12.26
N GLU A 91 -3.61 4.13 -12.27
CA GLU A 91 -2.47 5.04 -12.32
C GLU A 91 -1.60 4.95 -11.06
N TRP A 92 -2.17 4.63 -9.89
CA TRP A 92 -1.40 4.41 -8.67
C TRP A 92 -0.55 3.14 -8.76
N VAL A 93 -1.16 2.04 -9.21
CA VAL A 93 -0.46 0.79 -9.48
C VAL A 93 0.70 1.03 -10.44
N GLU A 94 0.48 1.69 -11.58
CA GLU A 94 1.53 1.97 -12.57
C GLU A 94 2.73 2.78 -12.02
N ASN A 95 2.50 3.61 -11.00
CA ASN A 95 3.51 4.49 -10.42
C ASN A 95 4.15 3.95 -9.13
N TYR A 96 3.71 2.79 -8.64
CA TYR A 96 4.23 2.17 -7.44
C TYR A 96 4.68 0.74 -7.70
N ASP A 97 5.95 0.47 -7.41
CA ASP A 97 6.52 -0.87 -7.45
C ASP A 97 7.28 -1.10 -6.15
N ILE A 98 6.78 -2.03 -5.33
CA ILE A 98 7.34 -2.33 -4.01
C ILE A 98 8.84 -2.70 -4.10
N THR A 99 9.24 -3.42 -5.16
CA THR A 99 10.63 -3.87 -5.35
C THR A 99 11.59 -2.71 -5.64
N LYS A 100 11.06 -1.59 -6.14
CA LYS A 100 11.82 -0.37 -6.46
C LYS A 100 11.72 0.71 -5.39
N LYS A 101 10.64 0.72 -4.62
CA LYS A 101 10.32 1.80 -3.67
C LYS A 101 10.60 1.46 -2.22
N CYS A 102 10.59 0.18 -1.87
CA CYS A 102 10.85 -0.31 -0.52
C CYS A 102 12.24 -0.96 -0.45
N ARG A 103 12.85 -0.93 0.74
CA ARG A 103 14.04 -1.75 1.01
C ARG A 103 13.55 -3.10 1.53
N ILE A 104 13.88 -4.15 0.81
CA ILE A 104 13.46 -5.52 1.09
C ILE A 104 14.69 -6.32 1.51
N THR A 105 14.58 -7.10 2.57
CA THR A 105 15.64 -8.01 3.00
C THR A 105 15.05 -9.39 3.29
N THR A 106 15.69 -10.41 2.73
CA THR A 106 15.32 -11.83 2.81
C THR A 106 16.12 -12.51 3.90
N PHE A 107 15.43 -13.34 4.69
CA PHE A 107 16.03 -14.07 5.80
C PHE A 107 15.58 -15.54 5.79
N ASP A 108 16.50 -16.42 6.19
CA ASP A 108 16.13 -17.71 6.75
C ASP A 108 15.74 -17.55 8.23
N SER A 109 15.17 -18.60 8.81
CA SER A 109 14.94 -18.70 10.24
C SER A 109 15.14 -20.12 10.75
N GLY A 110 15.70 -20.24 11.96
CA GLY A 110 15.75 -21.50 12.70
C GLY A 110 14.38 -22.02 13.15
N PHE A 111 13.32 -21.21 13.09
CA PHE A 111 11.97 -21.66 13.40
C PHE A 111 11.33 -22.47 12.27
N SER A 112 10.70 -23.59 12.63
CA SER A 112 9.97 -24.44 11.69
C SER A 112 8.58 -23.86 11.37
N GLY A 113 8.54 -22.89 10.45
CA GLY A 113 7.31 -22.40 9.81
C GLY A 113 6.68 -21.15 10.42
N ARG A 114 5.85 -20.48 9.61
CA ARG A 114 5.21 -19.19 9.87
C ARG A 114 4.44 -19.10 11.18
N THR A 115 3.70 -20.14 11.57
CA THR A 115 2.91 -20.14 12.82
C THR A 115 3.80 -19.93 14.04
N LYS A 116 4.95 -20.62 14.12
CA LYS A 116 5.89 -20.46 15.24
C LYS A 116 6.48 -19.06 15.29
N LEU A 117 6.85 -18.51 14.13
CA LEU A 117 7.36 -17.13 14.02
C LEU A 117 6.34 -16.10 14.51
N LEU A 118 5.08 -16.22 14.07
CA LEU A 118 3.99 -15.37 14.53
C LEU A 118 3.76 -15.51 16.04
N ASP A 119 3.88 -16.72 16.59
CA ASP A 119 3.71 -16.95 18.02
C ASP A 119 4.85 -16.37 18.87
N GLN A 120 6.08 -16.33 18.36
CA GLN A 120 7.18 -15.60 19.01
C GLN A 120 6.92 -14.09 19.00
N LEU A 121 6.53 -13.53 17.85
CA LEU A 121 6.19 -12.11 17.74
C LEU A 121 5.10 -11.71 18.72
N LYS A 122 4.00 -12.47 18.81
CA LYS A 122 2.88 -12.19 19.73
C LYS A 122 3.27 -12.14 21.20
N LYS A 123 4.33 -12.84 21.59
CA LYS A 123 4.81 -12.91 22.97
C LYS A 123 5.80 -11.79 23.30
N SER A 124 6.19 -11.01 22.32
CA SER A 124 7.17 -9.92 22.44
C SER A 124 6.51 -8.55 22.32
N ASP A 125 7.16 -7.52 22.85
CA ASP A 125 6.73 -6.13 22.68
C ASP A 125 6.98 -5.61 21.25
N LEU A 126 7.77 -6.35 20.45
CA LEU A 126 8.06 -6.06 19.04
C LEU A 126 6.84 -6.20 18.13
N VAL A 127 5.75 -6.84 18.58
CA VAL A 127 4.51 -6.94 17.81
C VAL A 127 3.94 -5.57 17.41
N SER A 128 4.20 -4.54 18.23
CA SER A 128 3.80 -3.16 17.98
C SER A 128 4.73 -2.42 17.01
N LYS A 129 5.92 -2.98 16.74
CA LYS A 129 6.99 -2.40 15.91
C LYS A 129 6.99 -2.94 14.49
N VAL A 130 6.10 -3.89 14.20
CA VAL A 130 5.94 -4.50 12.89
C VAL A 130 4.47 -4.51 12.47
N ALA A 131 4.22 -4.57 11.17
CA ALA A 131 2.91 -4.87 10.61
C ALA A 131 3.04 -6.04 9.63
N LEU A 132 1.99 -6.84 9.47
CA LEU A 132 1.98 -7.88 8.42
C LEU A 132 1.92 -7.21 7.06
N CYS A 133 2.57 -7.76 6.03
CA CYS A 133 2.45 -7.23 4.66
C CYS A 133 2.30 -8.35 3.63
N LEU A 134 2.12 -7.97 2.36
CA LEU A 134 2.09 -8.90 1.22
C LEU A 134 1.14 -10.10 1.44
N HIS A 135 1.59 -11.32 1.15
CA HIS A 135 0.80 -12.54 1.26
C HIS A 135 0.35 -12.78 2.70
N THR A 136 1.19 -12.48 3.69
CA THR A 136 0.83 -12.60 5.11
C THR A 136 -0.32 -11.66 5.49
N ALA A 137 -0.33 -10.42 4.99
CA ALA A 137 -1.45 -9.50 5.22
C ALA A 137 -2.74 -9.97 4.52
N ALA A 138 -2.65 -10.42 3.27
CA ALA A 138 -3.81 -10.95 2.54
C ALA A 138 -4.44 -12.17 3.24
N ASP A 139 -3.61 -13.07 3.77
CA ASP A 139 -4.06 -14.20 4.59
C ASP A 139 -4.72 -13.73 5.89
N ALA A 140 -4.14 -12.74 6.57
CA ALA A 140 -4.74 -12.16 7.78
C ALA A 140 -6.07 -11.41 7.52
N TYR A 141 -6.34 -11.02 6.27
CA TYR A 141 -7.65 -10.54 5.82
C TYR A 141 -8.64 -11.66 5.45
N GLY A 142 -8.19 -12.91 5.40
CA GLY A 142 -8.99 -14.07 5.00
C GLY A 142 -9.00 -14.37 3.50
N TYR A 143 -8.07 -13.78 2.74
CA TYR A 143 -8.03 -13.86 1.27
C TYR A 143 -6.77 -14.56 0.76
N LYS A 144 -6.32 -15.65 1.40
CA LYS A 144 -5.16 -16.42 0.93
C LYS A 144 -5.45 -17.11 -0.42
N HIS A 145 -4.58 -16.91 -1.41
CA HIS A 145 -4.68 -17.50 -2.75
C HIS A 145 -3.38 -18.22 -3.20
N THR A 146 -2.41 -18.35 -2.30
CA THR A 146 -1.15 -19.06 -2.56
C THR A 146 -0.87 -20.06 -1.43
N ASN A 147 -0.06 -21.09 -1.70
CA ASN A 147 0.39 -22.04 -0.68
C ASN A 147 1.71 -21.59 -0.01
N LEU A 148 2.06 -20.30 -0.11
CA LEU A 148 3.26 -19.76 0.51
C LEU A 148 3.09 -19.79 2.04
N GLU A 149 4.11 -20.30 2.73
CA GLU A 149 4.20 -20.32 4.20
C GLU A 149 5.32 -19.40 4.71
N THR A 150 5.62 -18.37 3.93
CA THR A 150 6.57 -17.32 4.27
C THR A 150 5.92 -16.24 5.12
N LEU A 151 6.72 -15.59 5.97
CA LEU A 151 6.28 -14.48 6.82
C LEU A 151 6.80 -13.16 6.24
N GLU A 152 5.91 -12.27 5.82
CA GLU A 152 6.26 -10.92 5.37
C GLU A 152 5.83 -9.86 6.38
N LEU A 153 6.79 -9.02 6.77
CA LEU A 153 6.63 -7.97 7.77
C LEU A 153 7.09 -6.62 7.23
N TYR A 154 6.30 -5.59 7.50
CA TYR A 154 6.80 -4.23 7.57
C TYR A 154 7.56 -4.00 8.87
N LEU A 155 8.76 -3.42 8.77
CA LEU A 155 9.48 -2.84 9.90
C LEU A 155 9.04 -1.39 10.07
N LEU A 156 8.26 -1.11 11.12
CA LEU A 156 7.73 0.24 11.40
C LEU A 156 8.75 1.09 12.17
N ASP A 157 9.56 0.44 13.01
CA ASP A 157 10.61 1.06 13.81
C ASP A 157 11.98 0.47 13.43
N PRO A 158 12.83 1.22 12.71
CA PRO A 158 14.17 0.76 12.35
C PRO A 158 15.05 0.40 13.56
N GLY A 159 14.80 1.01 14.73
CA GLY A 159 15.55 0.71 15.96
C GLY A 159 15.25 -0.67 16.53
N ALA A 160 14.12 -1.27 16.16
CA ALA A 160 13.73 -2.61 16.59
C ALA A 160 14.34 -3.73 15.75
N LYS A 161 15.14 -3.40 14.71
CA LYS A 161 15.62 -4.38 13.74
C LYS A 161 16.44 -5.49 14.39
N ASP A 162 17.49 -5.14 15.13
CA ASP A 162 18.43 -6.15 15.65
C ASP A 162 17.75 -7.06 16.69
N GLU A 163 16.85 -6.49 17.50
CA GLU A 163 16.02 -7.26 18.45
C GLU A 163 15.06 -8.21 17.71
N LEU A 164 14.47 -7.77 16.60
CA LEU A 164 13.60 -8.59 15.76
C LEU A 164 14.36 -9.74 15.10
N LEU A 165 15.58 -9.48 14.60
CA LEU A 165 16.43 -10.52 14.02
C LEU A 165 16.78 -11.58 15.07
N ALA A 166 17.16 -11.17 16.28
CA ALA A 166 17.48 -12.07 17.37
C ALA A 166 16.26 -12.88 17.85
N LEU A 167 15.10 -12.22 18.03
CA LEU A 167 13.87 -12.87 18.49
C LEU A 167 13.41 -13.99 17.55
N LEU A 168 13.54 -13.76 16.25
CA LEU A 168 13.07 -14.67 15.20
C LEU A 168 14.19 -15.56 14.63
N ASP A 169 15.37 -15.55 15.23
CA ASP A 169 16.53 -16.35 14.83
C ASP A 169 16.80 -16.21 13.32
N LEU A 170 16.91 -14.96 12.87
CA LEU A 170 16.96 -14.60 11.44
C LEU A 170 18.39 -14.43 10.95
N GLU A 171 18.71 -15.12 9.85
CA GLU A 171 19.98 -15.02 9.15
C GLU A 171 19.75 -14.53 7.72
N PRO A 172 20.51 -13.53 7.22
CA PRO A 172 20.37 -13.06 5.84
C PRO A 172 20.56 -14.20 4.82
N GLN A 173 19.69 -14.24 3.81
CA GLN A 173 19.71 -15.28 2.78
C GLN A 173 19.63 -14.66 1.38
N GLU A 174 20.45 -15.15 0.43
CA GLU A 174 20.51 -14.62 -0.93
C GLU A 174 19.45 -15.18 -1.89
N SER A 175 18.91 -16.38 -1.63
CA SER A 175 17.96 -17.06 -2.51
C SER A 175 16.80 -17.66 -1.75
N GLY A 176 15.57 -17.27 -2.08
CA GLY A 176 14.38 -17.61 -1.30
C GLY A 176 14.33 -16.88 0.05
N TYR A 177 13.29 -17.13 0.83
CA TYR A 177 13.18 -16.63 2.20
C TYR A 177 12.15 -17.42 2.99
N LYS A 178 12.34 -17.52 4.32
CA LYS A 178 11.25 -17.84 5.26
C LYS A 178 10.63 -16.57 5.81
N VAL A 179 11.43 -15.52 5.99
CA VAL A 179 10.99 -14.21 6.48
C VAL A 179 11.46 -13.10 5.54
N LEU A 180 10.55 -12.21 5.20
CA LEU A 180 10.82 -11.01 4.42
C LEU A 180 10.57 -9.80 5.32
N ILE A 181 11.59 -8.95 5.49
CA ILE A 181 11.42 -7.66 6.17
C ILE A 181 11.43 -6.55 5.13
N VAL A 182 10.41 -5.72 5.17
CA VAL A 182 10.20 -4.60 4.26
C VAL A 182 10.24 -3.29 5.05
N GLU A 183 11.12 -2.38 4.64
CA GLU A 183 11.05 -0.98 5.08
C GLU A 183 10.11 -0.23 4.12
N PRO A 184 8.93 0.22 4.59
CA PRO A 184 7.86 0.68 3.73
C PRO A 184 8.12 2.05 3.11
N TYR A 185 7.69 2.22 1.86
CA TYR A 185 7.59 3.52 1.19
C TYR A 185 6.43 4.36 1.74
N TYR A 186 5.24 3.76 1.86
CA TYR A 186 4.02 4.44 2.33
C TYR A 186 3.88 4.41 3.86
N LYS A 187 4.88 4.96 4.58
CA LYS A 187 4.88 5.04 6.05
C LYS A 187 3.61 5.72 6.60
N SER A 188 3.16 6.78 5.93
CA SER A 188 1.99 7.53 6.41
C SER A 188 0.69 6.75 6.31
N LEU A 189 0.54 5.83 5.33
CA LEU A 189 -0.62 4.93 5.31
C LEU A 189 -0.57 3.91 6.45
N LEU A 190 0.62 3.47 6.85
CA LEU A 190 0.79 2.55 7.97
C LEU A 190 0.52 3.23 9.32
N GLU A 191 0.77 4.53 9.45
CA GLU A 191 0.40 5.31 10.64
C GLU A 191 -1.12 5.34 10.87
N THR A 192 -1.93 5.15 9.82
CA THR A 192 -3.41 5.09 9.93
C THR A 192 -3.93 3.72 10.38
N THR A 193 -3.05 2.73 10.57
CA THR A 193 -3.47 1.38 10.92
C THR A 193 -4.00 1.32 12.34
N GLN A 194 -5.26 0.92 12.48
CA GLN A 194 -5.90 0.78 13.79
C GLN A 194 -5.64 -0.62 14.35
N SER A 195 -5.08 -0.68 15.57
CA SER A 195 -5.13 -1.90 16.38
C SER A 195 -6.50 -2.01 17.03
N HIS A 196 -7.49 -2.50 16.28
CA HIS A 196 -8.80 -2.81 16.82
C HIS A 196 -8.99 -4.33 16.81
N LYS A 197 -8.82 -4.93 18.00
CA LYS A 197 -9.04 -6.36 18.30
C LYS A 197 -8.15 -7.37 17.57
N LYS A 198 -7.24 -6.94 16.69
CA LYS A 198 -6.30 -7.81 15.97
C LYS A 198 -4.99 -7.94 16.74
N LYS A 199 -4.45 -9.18 16.79
CA LYS A 199 -3.18 -9.49 17.47
C LYS A 199 -1.94 -8.91 16.77
N PHE A 200 -2.10 -8.43 15.54
CA PHE A 200 -1.07 -7.80 14.72
C PHE A 200 -1.61 -6.54 14.06
N LEU A 201 -0.73 -5.58 13.80
CA LEU A 201 -1.01 -4.45 12.94
C LEU A 201 -1.18 -4.93 11.50
N LEU A 202 -2.25 -4.46 10.84
CA LEU A 202 -2.51 -4.73 9.44
C LEU A 202 -2.53 -3.42 8.65
N PRO A 203 -1.83 -3.34 7.51
CA PRO A 203 -1.90 -2.22 6.58
C PRO A 203 -3.30 -2.10 6.00
N PRO A 204 -3.75 -0.92 5.54
CA PRO A 204 -5.02 -0.82 4.80
C PRO A 204 -5.07 -1.85 3.65
N PRO A 205 -6.24 -2.46 3.37
CA PRO A 205 -6.38 -3.44 2.29
C PRO A 205 -5.85 -2.92 0.95
N LEU A 206 -6.08 -1.63 0.67
CA LEU A 206 -5.59 -0.97 -0.53
C LEU A 206 -4.06 -0.97 -0.64
N LEU A 207 -3.34 -0.77 0.47
CA LEU A 207 -1.89 -0.84 0.47
C LEU A 207 -1.43 -2.29 0.22
N THR A 208 -2.08 -3.28 0.82
CA THR A 208 -1.78 -4.71 0.57
C THR A 208 -1.95 -5.06 -0.91
N TYR A 209 -3.02 -4.57 -1.54
CA TYR A 209 -3.22 -4.71 -2.99
C TYR A 209 -2.09 -4.08 -3.81
N LEU A 210 -1.73 -2.83 -3.52
CA LEU A 210 -0.65 -2.10 -4.21
C LEU A 210 0.70 -2.81 -4.08
N ASP A 211 1.01 -3.33 -2.89
CA ASP A 211 2.24 -4.06 -2.60
C ASP A 211 2.34 -5.35 -3.39
N LEU A 212 1.27 -6.14 -3.40
CA LEU A 212 1.21 -7.42 -4.07
C LEU A 212 1.29 -7.30 -5.60
N TYR A 213 0.71 -6.26 -6.19
CA TYR A 213 0.57 -6.15 -7.65
C TYR A 213 1.90 -6.28 -8.41
N HIS A 214 2.96 -5.66 -7.88
CA HIS A 214 4.32 -5.74 -8.44
C HIS A 214 5.27 -6.62 -7.63
N PHE A 215 4.76 -7.34 -6.62
CA PHE A 215 5.58 -8.28 -5.87
C PHE A 215 5.81 -9.56 -6.70
N PRO A 216 7.06 -10.08 -6.76
CA PRO A 216 7.34 -11.40 -7.31
C PRO A 216 6.58 -12.52 -6.57
N LEU A 217 6.77 -13.79 -6.95
CA LEU A 217 6.20 -14.94 -6.23
C LEU A 217 4.67 -14.99 -6.18
N ARG A 218 4.03 -14.79 -7.34
CA ARG A 218 2.55 -14.81 -7.49
C ARG A 218 1.86 -13.64 -6.78
N GLY A 219 2.56 -12.52 -6.60
CA GLY A 219 1.98 -11.29 -6.05
C GLY A 219 0.79 -10.79 -6.87
N ILE A 220 0.92 -10.71 -8.21
CA ILE A 220 -0.17 -10.26 -9.08
C ILE A 220 -1.43 -11.13 -8.95
N GLU A 221 -1.28 -12.46 -8.96
CA GLU A 221 -2.40 -13.40 -8.80
C GLU A 221 -3.10 -13.21 -7.44
N GLN A 222 -2.32 -12.98 -6.38
CA GLN A 222 -2.86 -12.70 -5.06
C GLN A 222 -3.55 -11.32 -4.99
N ALA A 223 -3.03 -10.31 -5.69
CA ALA A 223 -3.62 -8.97 -5.77
C ALA A 223 -4.95 -9.00 -6.52
N GLU A 224 -5.02 -9.69 -7.66
CA GLU A 224 -6.25 -9.89 -8.44
C GLU A 224 -7.31 -10.62 -7.62
N TYR A 225 -6.93 -11.71 -6.94
CA TYR A 225 -7.84 -12.41 -6.02
C TYR A 225 -8.36 -11.49 -4.91
N LEU A 226 -7.51 -10.66 -4.32
CA LEU A 226 -7.93 -9.68 -3.31
C LEU A 226 -8.90 -8.65 -3.91
N ALA A 227 -8.65 -8.19 -5.14
CA ALA A 227 -9.50 -7.22 -5.83
C ALA A 227 -10.90 -7.76 -6.14
N GLU A 228 -10.99 -9.03 -6.53
CA GLU A 228 -12.27 -9.69 -6.82
C GLU A 228 -13.12 -9.98 -5.57
N ASN A 229 -12.48 -10.17 -4.42
CA ASN A 229 -13.11 -10.75 -3.24
C ASN A 229 -13.17 -9.81 -2.02
N HIS A 230 -12.24 -8.87 -1.86
CA HIS A 230 -12.26 -7.91 -0.75
C HIS A 230 -13.23 -6.77 -1.03
N PRO A 231 -14.26 -6.52 -0.18
CA PRO A 231 -15.32 -5.55 -0.46
C PRO A 231 -14.81 -4.14 -0.79
N GLU A 232 -13.80 -3.66 -0.06
CA GLU A 232 -13.19 -2.34 -0.27
C GLU A 232 -12.54 -2.20 -1.65
N ILE A 233 -11.73 -3.18 -2.07
CA ILE A 233 -11.00 -3.13 -3.35
C ILE A 233 -11.96 -3.35 -4.51
N LYS A 234 -12.86 -4.33 -4.37
CA LYS A 234 -13.89 -4.62 -5.36
C LYS A 234 -14.77 -3.41 -5.65
N ARG A 235 -15.06 -2.58 -4.63
CA ARG A 235 -15.87 -1.37 -4.79
C ARG A 235 -15.17 -0.32 -5.65
N ILE A 236 -13.83 -0.24 -5.63
CA ILE A 236 -13.06 0.74 -6.40
C ILE A 236 -13.12 0.43 -7.90
N GLN A 237 -13.21 -0.84 -8.29
CA GLN A 237 -13.13 -1.32 -9.66
C GLN A 237 -14.50 -1.54 -10.35
N LYS A 238 -15.60 -1.25 -9.65
CA LYS A 238 -16.97 -1.36 -10.17
C LYS A 238 -17.39 -0.09 -10.90
#